data_AF-A0A9X6M367-F1
#
_entry.id   AF-A0A9X6M367-F1
#
_cell.length_a   1.000
_cell.length_b   1.000
_cell.length_c   1.000
_cell.angle_alpha   90.00
_cell.angle_beta   90.00
_cell.angle_gamma   90.00
#
_symmetry.space_group_name_H-M   'P 1'
#
loop_
_entity.id
_entity.type
_entity.pdbx_description
1 polymer ?
#
loop_
_entity_poly.entity_id
_entity_poly.type
_entity_poly.pdbx_seq_one_letter_code
_entity_poly.pdbx_strand_id
1 'polypeptide(L)' 'MWKKINNYKFHLKDLKFMTWLFPIVGLLYAYEFFSGLMYHQEVRWLKLICMAIMIIGFMDTRKKLKNKDYRVA' A
#
# COMPACT_ATOMS: atom_id res chain seq x y z
N MET A 1 -13.80 -7.99 -18.56
CA MET A 1 -13.58 -6.96 -17.50
C MET A 1 -12.11 -6.85 -17.09
N TRP A 2 -11.39 -7.96 -16.91
CA TRP A 2 -9.96 -7.96 -16.53
C TRP A 2 -9.04 -7.11 -17.42
N LYS A 3 -9.22 -7.12 -18.75
CA LYS A 3 -8.48 -6.21 -19.66
C LYS A 3 -8.67 -4.73 -19.32
N LYS A 4 -9.86 -4.34 -18.86
CA LYS A 4 -10.19 -2.94 -18.53
C LYS A 4 -9.55 -2.50 -17.21
N ILE A 5 -9.41 -3.44 -16.26
CA ILE A 5 -8.71 -3.22 -14.98
C ILE A 5 -7.20 -3.13 -15.22
N ASN A 6 -6.63 -4.04 -16.03
CA ASN A 6 -5.19 -4.03 -16.34
C ASN A 6 -4.75 -2.78 -17.10
N ASN A 7 -5.61 -2.23 -17.95
CA ASN A 7 -5.30 -1.02 -18.72
C ASN A 7 -5.80 0.27 -18.03
N TYR A 8 -6.29 0.16 -16.79
CA TYR A 8 -6.77 1.32 -16.06
C TYR A 8 -5.57 2.15 -15.58
N LYS A 9 -5.45 3.36 -16.13
CA LYS A 9 -4.49 4.36 -15.66
C LYS A 9 -5.15 5.19 -14.57
N PHE A 10 -4.59 5.15 -13.37
CA PHE A 10 -5.00 5.99 -12.25
C PHE A 10 -4.68 7.47 -12.54
N HIS A 11 -5.44 8.39 -11.93
CA HIS A 11 -5.10 9.81 -11.97
C HIS A 11 -3.90 10.11 -11.08
N LEU A 12 -3.11 11.11 -11.48
CA LEU A 12 -1.96 11.57 -10.68
C LEU A 12 -2.34 11.97 -9.25
N LYS A 13 -3.52 12.58 -9.07
CA LYS A 13 -4.06 12.96 -7.75
C LYS A 13 -4.25 11.73 -6.86
N ASP A 14 -4.84 10.67 -7.42
CA ASP A 14 -5.08 9.41 -6.71
C ASP A 14 -3.76 8.69 -6.38
N LEU A 15 -2.80 8.65 -7.31
CA LEU A 15 -1.48 8.06 -7.04
C LEU A 15 -0.75 8.80 -5.92
N LYS A 16 -0.80 10.14 -5.91
CA LYS A 16 -0.18 10.94 -4.84
C LYS A 16 -0.86 10.68 -3.50
N PHE A 17 -2.19 10.62 -3.49
CA PHE A 17 -2.96 10.29 -2.29
C PHE A 17 -2.62 8.89 -1.76
N MET A 18 -2.57 7.89 -2.63
CA MET A 18 -2.17 6.53 -2.26
C MET A 18 -0.74 6.47 -1.76
N THR A 19 0.20 7.17 -2.42
CA THR A 19 1.60 7.26 -1.97
C THR A 19 1.72 7.85 -0.56
N TRP A 20 0.81 8.76 -0.17
CA TRP A 20 0.79 9.34 1.17
C TRP A 20 0.08 8.44 2.19
N LEU A 21 -1.01 7.77 1.81
CA LEU A 21 -1.78 6.87 2.68
C LEU A 21 -1.02 5.58 3.03
N PHE A 22 -0.35 4.96 2.06
CA PHE A 22 0.33 3.69 2.25
C PHE A 22 1.33 3.68 3.43
N PRO A 23 2.24 4.65 3.58
CA PRO A 23 3.15 4.69 4.72
C PRO A 23 2.43 4.95 6.04
N ILE A 24 1.39 5.78 6.08
CA ILE A 24 0.64 6.08 7.32
C ILE A 24 -0.02 4.79 7.85
N VAL A 25 -0.77 4.11 6.99
CA VAL A 25 -1.47 2.88 7.38
C VAL A 25 -0.48 1.73 7.58
N GLY A 26 0.61 1.66 6.81
CA GLY A 26 1.69 0.71 7.01
C GLY A 26 2.37 0.85 8.38
N LEU A 27 2.61 2.08 8.83
CA LEU A 27 3.16 2.37 10.16
C LEU A 27 2.20 1.98 11.29
N LEU A 28 0.89 2.17 11.11
CA LEU A 28 -0.12 1.71 12.08
C LEU A 28 -0.10 0.19 12.23
N TYR A 29 -0.09 -0.56 11.12
CA TYR A 29 0.00 -2.02 11.17
C TYR A 29 1.32 -2.51 11.75
N ALA A 30 2.44 -1.83 11.43
CA ALA A 30 3.74 -2.15 12.01
C ALA A 30 3.72 -1.93 13.53
N TYR A 31 3.22 -0.79 14.00
CA TYR A 31 3.10 -0.49 15.42
C TYR A 31 2.27 -1.54 16.16
N GLU A 32 1.08 -1.88 15.63
CA GLU A 32 0.23 -2.90 16.22
C GLU A 32 0.85 -4.31 16.22
N PHE A 33 1.67 -4.60 15.22
CA PHE A 33 2.39 -5.87 15.12
C PHE A 33 3.51 -5.93 16.15
N PHE A 34 4.35 -4.88 16.23
CA PHE A 34 5.43 -4.79 17.21
C PHE A 34 4.90 -4.72 18.66
N SER A 35 3.81 -4.01 18.90
CA SER A 35 3.15 -4.01 20.21
C SER A 35 2.64 -5.40 20.57
N GLY A 36 1.94 -6.08 19.65
CA GLY A 36 1.46 -7.44 19.89
C GLY A 36 2.59 -8.42 20.19
N LEU A 37 3.73 -8.27 19.50
CA LEU A 37 4.94 -9.07 19.70
C LEU A 37 5.59 -8.80 21.06
N MET A 38 5.61 -7.54 21.52
CA MET A 38 6.19 -7.14 22.80
C MET A 38 5.33 -7.56 24.01
N TYR A 39 4.00 -7.61 23.86
CA TYR A 39 3.06 -7.99 24.92
C TYR A 39 2.70 -9.49 24.93
N HIS A 40 3.42 -10.34 24.19
CA HIS A 40 3.14 -11.78 24.06
C HIS A 40 1.67 -12.10 23.67
N GLN A 41 0.99 -11.15 23.02
CA GLN A 41 -0.31 -11.41 22.41
C GLN A 41 -0.11 -12.24 21.15
N GLU A 42 -1.10 -13.07 20.81
CA GLU A 42 -1.06 -13.87 19.60
C GLU A 42 -0.71 -13.00 18.39
N VAL A 43 0.47 -13.26 17.84
CA VAL A 43 0.99 -12.53 16.69
C VAL A 43 0.08 -12.86 15.51
N ARG A 44 -0.84 -11.96 15.23
CA ARG A 44 -1.88 -12.17 14.23
C ARG A 44 -1.25 -12.05 12.85
N TRP A 45 -0.90 -13.18 12.24
CA TRP A 45 -0.32 -13.29 10.89
C TRP A 45 -1.03 -12.45 9.83
N LEU A 46 -2.35 -12.24 9.98
CA LEU A 46 -3.13 -11.33 9.15
C LEU A 46 -2.57 -9.91 9.12
N LYS A 47 -2.10 -9.36 10.25
CA LYS A 47 -1.51 -8.00 10.31
C LYS A 47 -0.20 -7.93 9.54
N LEU A 48 0.60 -8.99 9.58
CA LEU A 48 1.86 -9.10 8.82
C LEU A 48 1.58 -9.18 7.32
N ILE A 49 0.59 -9.97 6.90
CA ILE A 49 0.15 -10.04 5.50
C ILE A 49 -0.38 -8.68 5.03
N CYS A 50 -1.18 -7.99 5.85
CA CYS A 50 -1.64 -6.63 5.54
C CYS A 50 -0.47 -5.66 5.37
N MET A 51 0.51 -5.68 6.28
CA MET A 51 1.71 -4.85 6.17
C MET A 51 2.49 -5.14 4.88
N ALA A 52 2.66 -6.41 4.51
CA ALA A 52 3.33 -6.80 3.27
C ALA A 52 2.61 -6.29 2.02
N ILE A 53 1.28 -6.44 1.95
CA ILE A 53 0.46 -5.94 0.83
C ILE A 53 0.59 -4.42 0.71
N MET A 54 0.63 -3.69 1.83
CA MET A 54 0.77 -2.23 1.85
C MET A 54 2.14 -1.78 1.30
N ILE A 55 3.22 -2.49 1.63
CA ILE A 55 4.56 -2.22 1.09
C ILE A 55 4.60 -2.50 -0.42
N ILE A 56 4.02 -3.61 -0.88
CA ILE A 56 3.94 -3.95 -2.30
C ILE A 56 3.13 -2.89 -3.06
N GLY A 57 1.98 -2.47 -2.54
CA GLY A 57 1.16 -1.41 -3.11
C GLY A 57 1.88 -0.06 -3.18
N PHE A 58 2.66 0.28 -2.15
CA PHE A 58 3.48 1.48 -2.16
C PHE A 58 4.58 1.44 -3.23
N MET A 59 5.29 0.31 -3.36
CA MET A 59 6.31 0.12 -4.38
C MET A 59 5.73 0.18 -5.79
N ASP A 60 4.58 -0.44 -6.03
CA ASP A 60 3.88 -0.39 -7.32
C ASP A 60 3.46 1.04 -7.67
N THR A 61 2.88 1.77 -6.72
CA THR A 61 2.46 3.17 -6.90
C THR A 61 3.66 4.08 -7.21
N ARG A 62 4.77 3.90 -6.49
CA ARG A 62 6.04 4.59 -6.76
C ARG A 62 6.59 4.27 -8.15
N LYS A 63 6.53 3.00 -8.57
CA LYS A 63 6.96 2.56 -9.91
C LYS A 63 6.10 3.19 -11.01
N LYS A 64 4.78 3.24 -10.83
CA LYS A 64 3.84 3.90 -11.75
C LYS A 64 4.07 5.41 -11.84
N LEU A 65 4.35 6.07 -10.71
CA LEU A 65 4.76 7.48 -10.66
C LEU A 65 6.07 7.74 -11.41
N LYS A 66 7.08 6.88 -11.22
CA LYS A 66 8.39 7.00 -11.91
C LYS A 66 8.25 6.81 -13.41
N ASN A 67 7.43 5.85 -13.84
CA ASN A 67 7.22 5.52 -15.25
C ASN A 67 6.23 6.46 -15.96
N LYS A 68 5.70 7.48 -15.26
CA LYS A 68 4.65 8.38 -15.78
C LYS A 68 3.42 7.64 -16.29
N ASP A 69 3.14 6.45 -15.75
CA ASP A 69 2.04 5.61 -16.20
C ASP A 69 0.74 5.99 -15.46
N TYR A 70 0.33 7.24 -15.65
CA TYR A 70 -0.84 7.83 -15.01
C TYR A 70 -1.50 8.86 -15.93
N ARG A 71 -2.78 9.12 -15.71
CA ARG A 71 -3.49 10.21 -16.39
C ARG A 71 -3.23 11.52 -15.65
N VAL A 72 -2.72 12.50 -16.38
CA VAL A 72 -2.76 13.91 -16.00
C VAL A 72 -4.02 14.46 -16.66
N ALA A 73 -5.03 14.79 -15.85
CA ALA A 73 -6.16 15.58 -16.32
C ALA A 73 -5.81 17.05 -16.14
#